data_AF-A0A7S0AYL8-F1
#
_entry.id   AF-A0A7S0AYL8-F1
#
_cell.length_a   1.000
_cell.length_b   1.000
_cell.length_c   1.000
_cell.angle_alpha   90.00
_cell.angle_beta   90.00
_cell.angle_gamma   90.00
#
_symmetry.space_group_name_H-M   'P 1'
#
loop_
_entity.id
_entity.type
_entity.pdbx_description
1 polymer ?
#
loop_
_entity_poly.entity_id
_entity_poly.type
_entity_poly.pdbx_seq_one_letter_code
_entity_poly.pdbx_strand_id
1 'polypeptide(L)'
;CSGVTLEEFCEQHKDDRELRARMCELGARTMCEMIFNNNFVHADVHPGNVLISPDNKLILLDCGIASEYSERDHDLAINVIAAFIRMDGRRAAEFLIENSNHHMQETTGEQALEVEKYLDEIAEISKAPMQGDFAFKKVTMYINYIMNSASKHHVRITPAFVSMALAIKVQEGIALKLNPNASIIKVANPIIMKAEAKRLRQGGFERWKTIADDTWRDFKVRRERERNARLLAEAQTV
;
A
#
# COMPACT_ATOMS: atom_id res chain seq x y z
N CYS A 1 5.11 -8.45 30.84
CA CYS A 1 4.38 -9.40 29.97
C CYS A 1 5.10 -10.74 30.05
N SER A 2 4.41 -11.87 30.23
CA SER A 2 5.04 -13.20 30.17
C SER A 2 4.99 -13.72 28.74
N GLY A 3 6.14 -13.82 28.09
CA GLY A 3 6.28 -14.36 26.73
C GLY A 3 7.75 -14.62 26.42
N VAL A 4 7.99 -15.46 25.41
CA VAL A 4 9.33 -15.78 24.90
C VAL A 4 9.57 -15.06 23.59
N THR A 5 10.84 -14.78 23.28
CA THR A 5 11.22 -14.20 21.99
C THR A 5 10.89 -15.16 20.84
N LEU A 6 10.80 -14.63 19.61
CA LEU A 6 10.64 -15.48 18.42
C LEU A 6 11.76 -16.52 18.27
N GLU A 7 12.98 -16.19 18.73
CA GLU A 7 14.13 -17.10 18.66
C GLU A 7 13.98 -18.27 19.63
N GLU A 8 13.72 -17.97 20.90
CA GLU A 8 13.46 -18.98 21.93
C GLU A 8 12.26 -19.86 21.55
N PHE A 9 11.19 -19.25 21.03
CA PHE A 9 10.03 -19.99 20.54
C PHE A 9 10.40 -20.97 19.41
N CYS A 10 11.20 -20.53 18.44
CA CYS A 10 11.63 -21.40 17.33
C CYS A 10 12.50 -22.56 17.81
N GLU A 11 13.33 -22.35 18.84
CA GLU A 11 14.16 -23.41 19.43
C GLU A 11 13.30 -24.41 20.23
N GLN A 12 12.41 -23.91 21.09
CA GLN A 12 11.49 -24.73 21.89
C GLN A 12 10.55 -25.58 21.02
N HIS A 13 10.18 -25.08 19.85
CA HIS A 13 9.23 -25.71 18.93
C HIS A 13 9.86 -26.09 17.60
N LYS A 14 11.17 -26.41 17.57
CA LYS A 14 11.89 -26.69 16.32
C LYS A 14 11.25 -27.80 15.47
N ASP A 15 10.70 -28.81 16.13
CA ASP A 15 10.06 -29.98 15.50
C ASP A 15 8.54 -29.79 15.29
N ASP A 16 7.91 -28.82 15.97
CA ASP A 16 6.49 -28.50 15.82
C ASP A 16 6.26 -27.49 14.68
N ARG A 17 6.37 -28.01 13.46
CA ARG A 17 6.19 -27.20 12.24
C ARG A 17 4.79 -26.62 12.12
N GLU A 18 3.78 -27.30 12.63
CA GLU A 18 2.39 -26.86 12.53
C GLU A 18 2.14 -25.65 13.43
N LEU A 19 2.57 -25.70 14.68
CA LEU A 19 2.47 -24.55 15.59
C LEU A 19 3.26 -23.35 15.06
N ARG A 20 4.49 -23.57 14.59
CA ARG A 20 5.31 -22.51 13.97
C ARG A 20 4.64 -21.88 12.75
N ALA A 21 4.02 -22.69 11.89
CA ALA A 21 3.28 -22.20 10.73
C ALA A 21 2.04 -21.39 11.14
N ARG A 22 1.29 -21.83 12.16
CA ARG A 22 0.15 -21.08 12.70
C ARG A 22 0.57 -19.72 13.28
N MET A 23 1.65 -19.69 14.06
CA MET A 23 2.16 -18.42 14.61
C MET A 23 2.69 -17.49 13.51
N CYS A 24 3.32 -18.04 12.47
CA CYS A 24 3.72 -17.29 11.29
C CYS A 24 2.52 -16.65 10.59
N GLU A 25 1.44 -17.40 10.34
CA GLU A 25 0.25 -16.86 9.69
C GLU A 25 -0.43 -15.79 10.56
N LEU A 26 -0.54 -16.04 11.87
CA LEU A 26 -1.10 -15.07 12.82
C LEU A 26 -0.31 -13.75 12.79
N GLY A 27 1.03 -13.83 12.75
CA GLY A 27 1.90 -12.66 12.69
C GLY A 27 1.74 -11.90 11.38
N ALA A 28 1.87 -12.60 10.26
CA ALA A 28 1.72 -12.00 8.93
C ALA A 28 0.34 -11.33 8.78
N ARG A 29 -0.74 -11.99 9.23
CA ARG A 29 -2.10 -11.47 9.16
C ARG A 29 -2.27 -10.21 10.01
N THR A 30 -1.84 -10.27 11.27
CA THR A 30 -1.94 -9.13 12.20
C THR A 30 -1.27 -7.89 11.62
N MET A 31 -0.05 -8.06 11.14
CA MET A 31 0.73 -6.97 10.59
C MET A 31 0.17 -6.43 9.26
N CYS A 32 -0.33 -7.30 8.38
CA CYS A 32 -0.98 -6.88 7.15
C CYS A 32 -2.29 -6.11 7.42
N GLU A 33 -3.07 -6.52 8.41
CA GLU A 33 -4.29 -5.79 8.83
C GLU A 33 -3.93 -4.38 9.33
N MET A 34 -2.93 -4.29 10.22
CA MET A 34 -2.42 -3.01 10.73
C MET A 34 -2.01 -2.07 9.59
N ILE A 35 -1.16 -2.56 8.68
CA ILE A 35 -0.67 -1.76 7.56
C ILE A 35 -1.81 -1.41 6.60
N PHE A 36 -2.49 -2.38 6.00
CA PHE A 36 -3.35 -2.13 4.83
C PHE A 36 -4.79 -1.72 5.16
N ASN A 37 -5.35 -2.22 6.26
CA ASN A 37 -6.74 -1.92 6.63
C ASN A 37 -6.82 -0.81 7.68
N ASN A 38 -5.85 -0.72 8.59
CA ASN A 38 -5.87 0.25 9.69
C ASN A 38 -5.00 1.48 9.45
N ASN A 39 -4.17 1.52 8.39
CA ASN A 39 -3.21 2.61 8.15
C ASN A 39 -2.28 2.84 9.35
N PHE A 40 -1.93 1.77 10.05
CA PHE A 40 -1.11 1.81 11.24
C PHE A 40 0.18 1.03 10.97
N VAL A 41 1.27 1.77 10.82
CA VAL A 41 2.58 1.21 10.44
C VAL A 41 3.50 1.30 11.62
N HIS A 42 3.73 0.16 12.26
CA HIS A 42 4.75 0.03 13.29
C HIS A 42 6.11 -0.23 12.60
N ALA A 43 6.95 0.80 12.55
CA ALA A 43 8.17 0.81 11.75
C ALA A 43 9.36 0.09 12.42
N ASP A 44 9.20 -0.35 13.66
CA ASP A 44 10.24 -1.00 14.46
C ASP A 44 9.83 -2.38 15.00
N VAL A 45 9.04 -3.12 14.20
CA VAL A 45 8.61 -4.49 14.54
C VAL A 45 9.75 -5.46 14.21
N HIS A 46 10.91 -5.29 14.84
CA HIS A 46 12.01 -6.24 14.72
C HIS A 46 11.78 -7.45 15.65
N PRO A 47 12.50 -8.58 15.48
CA PRO A 47 12.26 -9.80 16.26
C PRO A 47 12.33 -9.65 17.79
N GLY A 48 12.96 -8.59 18.30
CA GLY A 48 13.03 -8.29 19.74
C GLY A 48 11.75 -7.65 20.29
N ASN A 49 10.97 -7.00 19.42
CA ASN A 49 9.69 -6.37 19.77
C ASN A 49 8.49 -7.31 19.54
N VAL A 50 8.73 -8.60 19.30
CA VAL A 50 7.68 -9.61 19.11
C VAL A 50 7.93 -10.77 20.06
N LEU A 51 7.00 -10.98 21.00
CA LEU A 51 7.00 -12.15 21.87
C LEU A 51 5.81 -13.06 21.56
N ILE A 52 5.94 -14.32 21.95
CA ILE A 52 4.84 -15.28 21.96
C ILE A 52 4.52 -15.64 23.41
N SER A 53 3.27 -15.45 23.82
CA SER A 53 2.80 -15.83 25.15
C SER A 53 2.69 -17.36 25.31
N PRO A 54 2.65 -17.90 26.54
CA PRO A 54 2.33 -19.32 26.77
C PRO A 54 1.02 -19.79 26.12
N ASP A 55 0.04 -18.89 25.98
CA ASP A 55 -1.26 -19.17 25.32
C ASP A 55 -1.22 -19.05 23.79
N ASN A 56 -0.03 -19.04 23.17
CA ASN A 56 0.17 -18.87 21.72
C ASN A 56 -0.45 -17.58 21.14
N LYS A 57 -0.37 -16.47 21.87
CA LYS A 57 -0.73 -15.13 21.40
C LYS A 57 0.52 -14.34 21.05
N LEU A 58 0.40 -13.48 20.03
CA LEU A 58 1.43 -12.50 19.72
C LEU A 58 1.36 -11.33 20.69
N ILE A 59 2.52 -10.91 21.16
CA ILE A 59 2.70 -9.72 21.97
C ILE A 59 3.62 -8.80 21.18
N LEU A 60 3.09 -7.69 20.69
CA LEU A 60 3.88 -6.62 20.09
C LEU A 60 4.33 -5.69 21.21
N LEU A 61 5.63 -5.46 21.31
CA LEU A 61 6.25 -4.54 22.24
C LEU A 61 6.61 -3.25 21.51
N ASP A 62 6.79 -2.19 22.29
CA ASP A 62 7.34 -0.90 21.85
C ASP A 62 6.67 -0.29 20.60
N CYS A 63 5.59 0.46 20.81
CA CYS A 63 4.98 1.27 19.75
C CYS A 63 5.62 2.66 19.59
N GLY A 64 6.85 2.88 20.08
CA GLY A 64 7.53 4.17 20.07
C GLY A 64 7.81 4.71 18.67
N ILE A 65 7.88 3.82 17.67
CA ILE A 65 7.99 4.16 16.25
C ILE A 65 6.82 3.52 15.51
N ALA A 66 5.65 4.13 15.66
CA ALA A 66 4.44 3.82 14.92
C ALA A 66 3.85 5.09 14.30
N SER A 67 3.43 4.99 13.05
CA SER A 67 2.93 6.12 12.26
C SER A 67 1.65 5.76 11.55
N GLU A 68 0.77 6.76 11.43
CA GLU A 68 -0.30 6.78 10.44
C GLU A 68 0.10 7.70 9.29
N TYR A 69 -0.23 7.32 8.06
CA TYR A 69 0.11 8.12 6.88
C TYR A 69 -1.11 8.83 6.30
N SER A 70 -0.89 9.79 5.40
CA SER A 70 -1.99 10.42 4.68
C SER A 70 -2.79 9.37 3.89
N GLU A 71 -4.10 9.58 3.69
CA GLU A 71 -4.91 8.67 2.86
C GLU A 71 -4.28 8.50 1.47
N ARG A 72 -3.71 9.56 0.89
CA ARG A 72 -3.03 9.51 -0.40
C ARG A 72 -1.82 8.57 -0.40
N ASP A 73 -0.91 8.72 0.58
CA ASP A 73 0.27 7.85 0.69
C ASP A 73 -0.12 6.40 0.94
N HIS A 74 -1.15 6.19 1.75
CA HIS A 74 -1.65 4.86 2.07
C HIS A 74 -2.31 4.19 0.87
N ASP A 75 -3.11 4.95 0.11
CA ASP A 75 -3.73 4.53 -1.15
C ASP A 75 -2.68 4.19 -2.19
N LEU A 76 -1.63 5.02 -2.32
CA LEU A 76 -0.50 4.75 -3.21
C LEU A 76 0.13 3.39 -2.90
N ALA A 77 0.44 3.12 -1.62
CA ALA A 77 1.05 1.86 -1.21
C ALA A 77 0.15 0.65 -1.56
N ILE A 78 -1.14 0.75 -1.28
CA ILE A 78 -2.11 -0.32 -1.58
C ILE A 78 -2.23 -0.55 -3.09
N ASN A 79 -2.36 0.52 -3.88
CA ASN A 79 -2.53 0.44 -5.32
C ASN A 79 -1.29 -0.16 -6.00
N VAL A 80 -0.09 0.26 -5.60
CA VAL A 80 1.18 -0.28 -6.11
C VAL A 80 1.29 -1.76 -5.79
N ILE A 81 1.08 -2.16 -4.53
CA ILE A 81 1.21 -3.57 -4.13
C ILE A 81 0.13 -4.44 -4.78
N ALA A 82 -1.11 -3.95 -4.87
CA ALA A 82 -2.21 -4.66 -5.53
C ALA A 82 -1.94 -4.86 -7.03
N ALA A 83 -1.34 -3.88 -7.71
CA ALA A 83 -0.91 -4.02 -9.10
C ALA A 83 0.17 -5.12 -9.25
N PHE A 84 1.17 -5.16 -8.36
CA PHE A 84 2.16 -6.25 -8.35
C PHE A 84 1.56 -7.63 -8.09
N ILE A 85 0.60 -7.74 -7.17
CA ILE A 85 -0.11 -9.01 -6.92
C ILE A 85 -0.82 -9.51 -8.18
N ARG A 86 -1.33 -8.60 -9.00
CA ARG A 86 -1.97 -8.89 -10.30
C ARG A 86 -0.99 -9.02 -11.45
N MET A 87 0.32 -9.01 -11.18
CA MET A 87 1.39 -9.04 -12.19
C MET A 87 1.30 -7.89 -13.21
N ASP A 88 0.78 -6.73 -12.77
CA ASP A 88 0.67 -5.51 -13.56
C ASP A 88 1.69 -4.48 -13.10
N GLY A 89 2.97 -4.75 -13.39
CA GLY A 89 4.06 -3.85 -13.03
C GLY A 89 3.96 -2.49 -13.72
N ARG A 90 3.42 -2.46 -14.95
CA ARG A 90 3.23 -1.19 -15.66
C ARG A 90 2.29 -0.27 -14.88
N ARG A 91 1.17 -0.80 -14.41
CA ARG A 91 0.23 -0.03 -13.59
C ARG A 91 0.84 0.39 -12.25
N ALA A 92 1.65 -0.48 -11.63
CA ALA A 92 2.39 -0.12 -10.42
C ALA A 92 3.34 1.07 -10.63
N ALA A 93 4.07 1.08 -11.76
CA ALA A 93 4.95 2.18 -12.12
C ALA A 93 4.20 3.48 -12.43
N GLU A 94 3.05 3.40 -13.12
CA GLU A 94 2.18 4.56 -13.37
C GLU A 94 1.78 5.26 -12.06
N PHE A 95 1.35 4.51 -11.03
CA PHE A 95 1.02 5.09 -9.73
C PHE A 95 2.20 5.84 -9.07
N LEU A 96 3.41 5.28 -9.15
CA LEU A 96 4.61 5.91 -8.59
C LEU A 96 5.04 7.15 -9.36
N ILE A 97 4.90 7.15 -10.70
CA ILE A 97 5.16 8.32 -11.55
C ILE A 97 4.14 9.42 -11.28
N GLU A 98 2.85 9.10 -11.22
CA GLU A 98 1.78 10.06 -10.90
C GLU A 98 2.06 10.76 -9.56
N ASN A 99 2.43 9.98 -8.55
CA ASN A 99 2.79 10.51 -7.24
C ASN A 99 4.08 11.35 -7.27
N SER A 100 5.10 10.90 -8.00
CA SER A 100 6.35 11.65 -8.17
C SER A 100 6.11 13.01 -8.82
N ASN A 101 5.33 13.05 -9.91
CA ASN A 101 5.01 14.29 -10.63
C ASN A 101 4.26 15.30 -9.75
N HIS A 102 3.36 14.82 -8.89
CA HIS A 102 2.66 15.68 -7.94
C HIS A 102 3.63 16.40 -7.00
N HIS A 103 4.67 15.73 -6.51
CA HIS A 103 5.70 16.33 -5.65
C HIS A 103 6.74 17.16 -6.41
N MET A 104 6.95 16.91 -7.71
CA MET A 104 7.87 17.73 -8.52
C MET A 104 7.34 19.14 -8.78
N GLN A 105 6.01 19.33 -8.84
CA GLN A 105 5.40 20.66 -9.00
C GLN A 105 5.75 21.63 -7.87
N GLU A 106 6.26 21.12 -6.74
CA GLU A 106 6.59 21.89 -5.54
C GLU A 106 8.08 22.30 -5.47
N THR A 107 8.92 21.90 -6.42
CA THR A 107 10.39 22.02 -6.33
C THR A 107 11.05 22.35 -7.67
N THR A 108 11.78 23.46 -7.74
CA THR A 108 12.52 23.90 -8.94
C THR A 108 13.93 23.30 -8.99
N GLY A 109 14.33 22.68 -10.11
CA GLY A 109 15.74 22.39 -10.43
C GLY A 109 16.16 20.93 -10.60
N GLU A 110 15.24 19.98 -10.81
CA GLU A 110 15.58 18.55 -10.87
C GLU A 110 15.76 17.94 -12.26
N GLN A 111 16.47 16.81 -12.29
CA GLN A 111 16.64 15.93 -13.44
C GLN A 111 15.28 15.42 -13.94
N ALA A 112 15.10 15.39 -15.26
CA ALA A 112 13.86 14.91 -15.87
C ALA A 112 13.65 13.42 -15.57
N LEU A 113 12.43 13.03 -15.21
CA LEU A 113 12.07 11.61 -15.03
C LEU A 113 12.27 10.86 -16.34
N GLU A 114 12.91 9.69 -16.28
CA GLU A 114 13.00 8.78 -17.42
C GLU A 114 11.79 7.84 -17.48
N VAL A 115 10.60 8.42 -17.70
CA VAL A 115 9.28 7.77 -17.56
C VAL A 115 9.20 6.42 -18.29
N GLU A 116 9.46 6.39 -19.60
CA GLU A 116 9.31 5.16 -20.39
C GLU A 116 10.27 4.05 -19.95
N LYS A 117 11.52 4.40 -19.60
CA LYS A 117 12.49 3.40 -19.13
C LYS A 117 12.06 2.79 -17.79
N TYR A 118 11.53 3.62 -16.88
CA TYR A 118 10.99 3.13 -15.60
C TYR A 118 9.77 2.22 -15.80
N LEU A 119 8.83 2.62 -16.67
CA LEU A 119 7.66 1.81 -17.02
C LEU A 119 8.07 0.44 -17.56
N ASP A 120 9.00 0.41 -18.50
CA ASP A 120 9.49 -0.82 -19.12
C ASP A 120 10.21 -1.72 -18.09
N GLU A 121 11.12 -1.17 -17.28
CA GLU A 121 11.83 -1.95 -16.26
C GLU A 121 10.88 -2.59 -15.25
N ILE A 122 9.93 -1.84 -14.71
CA ILE A 122 8.99 -2.37 -13.72
C ILE A 122 8.01 -3.38 -14.35
N ALA A 123 7.55 -3.12 -15.58
CA ALA A 123 6.69 -4.05 -16.32
C ALA A 123 7.40 -5.39 -16.54
N GLU A 124 8.66 -5.39 -16.97
CA GLU A 124 9.44 -6.61 -17.17
C GLU A 124 9.69 -7.37 -15.86
N ILE A 125 9.96 -6.66 -14.76
CA ILE A 125 10.14 -7.28 -13.43
C ILE A 125 8.87 -7.98 -12.95
N SER A 126 7.69 -7.44 -13.27
CA SER A 126 6.41 -8.08 -12.92
C SER A 126 6.12 -9.35 -13.73
N LYS A 127 6.70 -9.48 -14.93
CA LYS A 127 6.55 -10.62 -15.83
C LYS A 127 7.64 -11.69 -15.67
N ALA A 128 8.77 -11.35 -15.05
CA ALA A 128 9.93 -12.23 -14.93
C ALA A 128 9.51 -13.64 -14.42
N PRO A 129 9.87 -14.72 -15.13
CA PRO A 129 9.30 -16.04 -14.90
C PRO A 129 9.51 -16.48 -13.46
N MET A 130 8.39 -16.88 -12.88
CA MET A 130 8.20 -17.49 -11.57
C MET A 130 8.89 -18.87 -11.43
N GLN A 131 10.09 -19.06 -12.00
CA GLN A 131 10.79 -20.34 -11.99
C GLN A 131 11.79 -20.40 -10.83
N GLY A 132 11.57 -21.42 -9.99
CA GLY A 132 12.36 -21.72 -8.79
C GLY A 132 11.63 -21.36 -7.50
N ASP A 133 12.15 -21.86 -6.38
CA ASP A 133 11.68 -21.61 -5.00
C ASP A 133 11.58 -20.12 -4.61
N PHE A 134 12.00 -19.20 -5.49
CA PHE A 134 12.08 -17.76 -5.32
C PHE A 134 10.83 -17.00 -5.76
N ALA A 135 9.99 -17.59 -6.61
CA ALA A 135 8.80 -16.93 -7.12
C ALA A 135 7.75 -16.73 -6.01
N PHE A 136 7.37 -15.48 -5.74
CA PHE A 136 6.40 -15.09 -4.71
C PHE A 136 6.76 -15.41 -3.24
N LYS A 137 7.98 -15.90 -2.94
CA LYS A 137 8.43 -16.05 -1.54
C LYS A 137 9.03 -14.77 -0.95
N LYS A 138 9.46 -13.79 -1.77
CA LYS A 138 10.20 -12.61 -1.30
C LYS A 138 9.65 -11.29 -1.84
N VAL A 139 8.64 -10.72 -1.18
CA VAL A 139 8.15 -9.34 -1.38
C VAL A 139 9.30 -8.34 -1.36
N THR A 140 10.32 -8.60 -0.52
CA THR A 140 11.55 -7.80 -0.45
C THR A 140 12.22 -7.62 -1.81
N MET A 141 12.20 -8.63 -2.68
CA MET A 141 12.83 -8.57 -3.99
C MET A 141 12.17 -7.51 -4.87
N TYR A 142 10.83 -7.54 -4.97
CA TYR A 142 10.06 -6.54 -5.73
C TYR A 142 10.24 -5.14 -5.18
N ILE A 143 10.20 -4.98 -3.85
CA ILE A 143 10.46 -3.69 -3.21
C ILE A 143 11.84 -3.15 -3.58
N ASN A 144 12.89 -3.98 -3.51
CA ASN A 144 14.25 -3.54 -3.85
C ASN A 144 14.35 -3.13 -5.32
N TYR A 145 13.70 -3.86 -6.23
CA TYR A 145 13.68 -3.52 -7.65
C TYR A 145 12.97 -2.18 -7.91
N ILE A 146 11.79 -1.97 -7.32
CA ILE A 146 11.06 -0.71 -7.42
C ILE A 146 11.94 0.45 -6.95
N MET A 147 12.57 0.32 -5.78
CA MET A 147 13.41 1.37 -5.20
C MET A 147 14.66 1.65 -6.06
N ASN A 148 15.31 0.59 -6.57
CA ASN A 148 16.51 0.73 -7.39
C ASN A 148 16.19 1.37 -8.74
N SER A 149 15.12 0.92 -9.41
CA SER A 149 14.67 1.48 -10.68
C SER A 149 14.18 2.91 -10.51
N ALA A 150 13.46 3.22 -9.41
CA ALA A 150 13.01 4.57 -9.12
C ALA A 150 14.18 5.54 -8.92
N SER A 151 15.20 5.12 -8.17
CA SER A 151 16.45 5.87 -8.00
C SER A 151 17.16 6.11 -9.34
N LYS A 152 17.29 5.06 -10.16
CA LYS A 152 17.96 5.10 -11.47
C LYS A 152 17.27 6.04 -12.46
N HIS A 153 15.93 6.10 -12.44
CA HIS A 153 15.12 6.85 -13.40
C HIS A 153 14.50 8.13 -12.82
N HIS A 154 14.99 8.57 -11.66
CA HIS A 154 14.59 9.80 -10.99
C HIS A 154 13.10 9.89 -10.64
N VAL A 155 12.46 8.73 -10.39
CA VAL A 155 11.10 8.67 -9.85
C VAL A 155 11.17 8.86 -8.34
N ARG A 156 10.55 9.92 -7.83
CA ARG A 156 10.53 10.22 -6.40
C ARG A 156 9.59 9.27 -5.68
N ILE A 157 10.10 8.68 -4.60
CA ILE A 157 9.35 7.83 -3.69
C ILE A 157 9.16 8.57 -2.37
N THR A 158 7.93 8.59 -1.83
CA THR A 158 7.66 9.29 -0.58
C THR A 158 8.29 8.57 0.61
N PRO A 159 8.71 9.30 1.66
CA PRO A 159 9.19 8.68 2.90
C PRO A 159 8.17 7.69 3.50
N ALA A 160 6.87 7.98 3.36
CA ALA A 160 5.79 7.09 3.77
C ALA A 160 5.84 5.74 3.06
N PHE A 161 5.98 5.75 1.73
CA PHE A 161 6.10 4.52 0.94
C PHE A 161 7.38 3.74 1.33
N VAL A 162 8.51 4.42 1.52
CA VAL A 162 9.76 3.79 1.97
C VAL A 162 9.60 3.13 3.34
N SER A 163 8.97 3.81 4.30
CA SER A 163 8.73 3.27 5.64
C SER A 163 7.82 2.04 5.61
N MET A 164 6.70 2.10 4.86
CA MET A 164 5.81 0.95 4.67
C MET A 164 6.54 -0.23 4.02
N ALA A 165 7.34 0.03 2.99
CA ALA A 165 8.13 -0.97 2.31
C ALA A 165 9.15 -1.63 3.25
N LEU A 166 9.82 -0.85 4.12
CA LEU A 166 10.73 -1.38 5.13
C LEU A 166 10.01 -2.25 6.16
N ALA A 167 8.85 -1.80 6.65
CA ALA A 167 8.04 -2.58 7.60
C ALA A 167 7.65 -3.95 7.01
N ILE A 168 7.21 -3.98 5.74
CA ILE A 168 6.88 -5.23 5.03
C ILE A 168 8.11 -6.15 4.90
N LYS A 169 9.30 -5.59 4.60
CA LYS A 169 10.55 -6.36 4.51
C LYS A 169 10.93 -7.01 5.85
N VAL A 170 10.80 -6.27 6.95
CA VAL A 170 11.09 -6.80 8.30
C VAL A 170 10.12 -7.93 8.67
N GLN A 171 8.83 -7.76 8.37
CA GLN A 171 7.80 -8.77 8.61
C GLN A 171 8.04 -10.05 7.82
N GLU A 172 8.50 -9.94 6.58
CA GLU A 172 8.91 -11.09 5.79
C GLU A 172 10.06 -11.84 6.45
N GLY A 173 11.08 -11.13 6.97
CA GLY A 173 12.16 -11.74 7.73
C GLY A 173 11.68 -12.51 8.96
N ILE A 174 10.75 -11.94 9.72
CA ILE A 174 10.11 -12.58 10.88
C ILE A 174 9.35 -13.85 10.47
N ALA A 175 8.53 -13.75 9.42
CA ALA A 175 7.73 -14.87 8.93
C ALA A 175 8.61 -16.02 8.44
N LEU A 176 9.70 -15.73 7.73
CA LEU A 176 10.65 -16.73 7.25
C LEU A 176 11.42 -17.41 8.40
N LYS A 177 11.66 -16.71 9.52
CA LYS A 177 12.26 -17.31 10.73
C LYS A 177 11.29 -18.32 11.37
N LEU A 178 10.00 -17.96 11.45
CA LEU A 178 8.97 -18.85 11.98
C LEU A 178 8.69 -20.04 11.05
N ASN A 179 8.52 -19.79 9.75
CA ASN A 179 8.25 -20.79 8.74
C ASN A 179 9.03 -20.50 7.45
N PRO A 180 10.09 -21.27 7.12
CA PRO A 180 10.90 -21.06 5.92
C PRO A 180 10.14 -21.16 4.60
N ASN A 181 8.96 -21.78 4.60
CA ASN A 181 8.08 -21.93 3.43
C ASN A 181 6.92 -20.92 3.43
N ALA A 182 6.94 -19.93 4.34
CA ALA A 182 5.92 -18.90 4.39
C ALA A 182 5.84 -18.12 3.07
N SER A 183 4.62 -17.72 2.70
CA SER A 183 4.38 -16.78 1.62
C SER A 183 3.52 -15.65 2.16
N ILE A 184 4.16 -14.50 2.42
CA ILE A 184 3.47 -13.30 2.92
C ILE A 184 2.38 -12.88 1.93
N ILE A 185 2.63 -13.00 0.63
CA ILE A 185 1.68 -12.60 -0.40
C ILE A 185 0.36 -13.37 -0.31
N LYS A 186 0.41 -14.68 0.03
CA LYS A 186 -0.82 -15.47 0.23
C LYS A 186 -1.68 -14.92 1.37
N VAL A 187 -1.06 -14.44 2.44
CA VAL A 187 -1.76 -13.84 3.59
C VAL A 187 -2.23 -12.42 3.27
N ALA A 188 -1.38 -11.62 2.61
CA ALA A 188 -1.63 -10.22 2.33
C ALA A 188 -2.69 -10.00 1.24
N ASN A 189 -2.75 -10.85 0.22
CA ASN A 189 -3.65 -10.70 -0.93
C ASN A 189 -5.13 -10.44 -0.53
N PRO A 190 -5.81 -11.30 0.24
CA PRO A 190 -7.21 -11.03 0.63
C PRO A 190 -7.38 -9.73 1.43
N ILE A 191 -6.38 -9.34 2.23
CA ILE A 191 -6.40 -8.12 3.05
C ILE A 191 -6.28 -6.88 2.14
N ILE A 192 -5.33 -6.90 1.21
CA ILE A 192 -5.08 -5.82 0.25
C ILE A 192 -6.28 -5.65 -0.69
N MET A 193 -6.83 -6.73 -1.24
CA MET A 193 -8.00 -6.66 -2.12
C MET A 193 -9.22 -6.07 -1.40
N LYS A 194 -9.41 -6.40 -0.12
CA LYS A 194 -10.45 -5.79 0.72
C LYS A 194 -10.18 -4.30 0.95
N ALA A 195 -8.93 -3.93 1.24
CA ALA A 195 -8.50 -2.55 1.46
C ALA A 195 -8.71 -1.67 0.21
N GLU A 196 -8.34 -2.18 -0.96
CA GLU A 196 -8.52 -1.54 -2.26
C GLU A 196 -10.01 -1.41 -2.63
N ALA A 197 -10.81 -2.47 -2.46
CA ALA A 197 -12.25 -2.42 -2.72
C ALA A 197 -13.00 -1.46 -1.79
N LYS A 198 -12.55 -1.28 -0.54
CA LYS A 198 -13.08 -0.26 0.37
C LYS A 198 -12.84 1.14 -0.20
N ARG A 199 -11.63 1.42 -0.71
CA ARG A 199 -11.25 2.71 -1.31
C ARG A 199 -11.98 3.00 -2.61
N LEU A 200 -12.09 2.02 -3.51
CA LEU A 200 -12.84 2.21 -4.76
C LEU A 200 -14.31 2.58 -4.49
N ARG A 201 -14.91 2.04 -3.43
CA ARG A 201 -16.26 2.43 -3.00
C ARG A 201 -16.30 3.84 -2.41
N GLN A 202 -15.34 4.21 -1.58
CA GLN A 202 -15.24 5.54 -0.98
C GLN A 202 -14.93 6.61 -2.03
N GLY A 203 -13.93 6.40 -2.89
CA GLY A 203 -13.59 7.29 -3.99
C GLY A 203 -14.65 7.35 -5.09
N GLY A 204 -15.36 6.24 -5.36
CA GLY A 204 -16.54 6.24 -6.22
C GLY A 204 -17.67 7.10 -5.64
N PHE A 205 -17.87 7.06 -4.33
CA PHE A 205 -18.85 7.89 -3.63
C PHE A 205 -18.44 9.38 -3.62
N GLU A 206 -17.18 9.71 -3.35
CA GLU A 206 -16.69 11.10 -3.42
C GLU A 206 -16.72 11.64 -4.85
N ARG A 207 -16.33 10.85 -5.85
CA ARG A 207 -16.48 11.22 -7.27
C ARG A 207 -17.95 11.44 -7.64
N TRP A 208 -18.87 10.60 -7.14
CA TRP A 208 -20.30 10.77 -7.35
C TRP A 208 -20.84 12.04 -6.68
N LYS A 209 -20.38 12.37 -5.46
CA LYS A 209 -20.70 13.64 -4.80
C LYS A 209 -20.21 14.83 -5.61
N THR A 210 -18.95 14.84 -6.07
CA THR A 210 -18.41 15.94 -6.88
C THR A 210 -19.22 16.13 -8.16
N ILE A 211 -19.54 15.05 -8.88
CA ILE A 211 -20.39 15.11 -10.08
C ILE A 211 -21.79 15.60 -9.73
N ALA A 212 -22.38 15.12 -8.63
CA ALA A 212 -23.70 15.55 -8.18
C ALA A 212 -23.72 17.03 -7.80
N ASP A 213 -22.69 17.53 -7.11
CA ASP A 213 -22.58 18.93 -6.70
C ASP A 213 -22.35 19.87 -7.89
N ASP A 214 -21.51 19.46 -8.85
CA ASP A 214 -21.26 20.20 -10.08
C ASP A 214 -22.51 20.23 -10.99
N THR A 215 -23.19 19.09 -11.15
CA THR A 215 -24.45 19.03 -11.91
C THR A 215 -25.57 19.84 -11.24
N TRP A 216 -25.63 19.85 -9.90
CA TRP A 216 -26.57 20.70 -9.16
C TRP A 216 -26.25 22.19 -9.40
N ARG A 217 -24.98 22.60 -9.28
CA ARG A 217 -24.54 23.99 -9.55
C ARG A 217 -24.93 24.43 -10.96
N ASP A 218 -24.66 23.61 -11.97
CA ASP A 218 -25.01 23.91 -13.36
C ASP A 218 -26.53 24.05 -13.56
N PHE A 219 -27.31 23.16 -12.94
CA PHE A 219 -28.77 23.27 -12.96
C PHE A 219 -29.25 24.59 -12.36
N LYS A 220 -28.66 25.02 -11.23
CA LYS A 220 -28.99 26.25 -10.52
C LYS A 220 -28.68 27.49 -11.38
N VAL A 221 -27.50 27.53 -12.00
CA VAL A 221 -27.07 28.60 -12.92
C VAL A 221 -27.97 28.68 -14.14
N ARG A 222 -28.34 27.55 -14.74
CA ARG A 222 -29.24 27.52 -15.90
C ARG A 222 -30.62 28.09 -15.55
N ARG A 223 -31.17 27.71 -14.39
CA ARG A 223 -32.48 28.19 -13.93
C ARG A 223 -32.47 29.69 -13.63
N GLU A 224 -31.37 30.21 -13.09
CA GLU A 224 -31.16 31.65 -12.86
C GLU A 224 -31.15 32.43 -14.18
N ARG A 225 -30.43 31.91 -15.20
CA ARG A 225 -30.37 32.50 -16.54
C ARG A 225 -31.74 32.50 -17.23
N GLU A 226 -32.47 31.39 -17.16
CA GLU A 226 -33.83 31.30 -17.71
C GLU A 226 -34.80 32.28 -17.04
N ARG A 227 -34.71 32.43 -15.70
CA ARG A 227 -35.51 33.40 -14.96
C ARG A 227 -35.19 34.84 -15.39
N ASN A 228 -33.90 35.18 -15.49
CA ASN A 228 -33.47 36.53 -15.88
C ASN A 228 -33.84 36.84 -17.34
N ALA A 229 -33.76 35.86 -18.24
CA ALA A 229 -34.18 36.02 -19.63
C ALA A 229 -35.69 36.27 -19.76
N ARG A 230 -36.53 35.61 -18.96
CA ARG A 230 -37.98 35.88 -18.91
C ARG A 230 -38.29 37.29 -18.42
N LEU A 231 -37.64 37.73 -17.34
CA LEU A 231 -37.82 39.09 -16.81
C LEU A 231 -37.40 40.16 -17.81
N LEU A 232 -36.32 39.94 -18.58
CA LEU A 232 -35.88 40.84 -19.64
C LEU A 232 -36.87 40.90 -20.82
N ALA A 233 -37.46 39.77 -21.21
CA ALA A 233 -38.46 39.72 -22.26
C ALA A 233 -39.77 40.43 -21.86
N GLU A 234 -40.19 40.28 -20.60
CA GLU A 234 -41.35 40.98 -20.02
C GLU A 234 -41.12 42.49 -19.89
N ALA A 235 -39.88 42.92 -19.62
CA ALA A 235 -39.53 44.34 -19.53
C ALA A 235 -39.44 45.06 -20.90
N GLN A 236 -39.28 44.33 -22.00
CA GLN A 236 -39.22 44.88 -23.37
C GLN A 236 -40.58 44.95 -24.07
N THR A 237 -41.64 44.43 -23.44
CA THR A 237 -43.00 44.39 -23.98
C THR A 237 -43.94 45.43 -23.36
N VAL A 238 -43.41 46.36 -22.57
CA VAL A 238 -44.08 47.53 -21.96
C VAL A 238 -43.50 48.81 -22.56
#